data_AF-A0A962WGR6-F1
#
_entry.id   AF-A0A962WGR6-F1
#
_cell.length_a   1.000
_cell.length_b   1.000
_cell.length_c   1.000
_cell.angle_alpha   90.00
_cell.angle_beta   90.00
_cell.angle_gamma   90.00
#
_symmetry.space_group_name_H-M   'P 1'
#
loop_
_entity.id
_entity.type
_entity.pdbx_description
1 polymer ?
#
loop_
_entity_poly.entity_id
_entity_poly.type
_entity_poly.pdbx_seq_one_letter_code
_entity_poly.pdbx_strand_id
1 'polypeptide(L)'
;MLSPYLERPHEAIAYLVLRAWTAAPGTYAERLAQYLIDDPRRLKVGYSSWGGGNVGAGMASGFRSIEAVRVASRECSTQAFNDLEATIVGIRDELESKTPRWRGLRQLQLLVAMDQDRLGPTGRSKLAELRAKFPGVTHEPPQAPEVKCVGSPIPADAQEKMTDDQWLSAMARYAGTDRRAARDFEEGGEEELARALQSNAQTNPKRFSDLTARMSTELPAVYFDAVLRGLSATPPPIDGSVASMSLSDA
;
A
#
# COMPACT_ATOMS: atom_id res chain seq x y z
N MET A 1 19.39 -15.00 7.95
CA MET A 1 19.78 -13.71 7.32
C MET A 1 19.23 -12.47 8.01
N LEU A 2 18.05 -12.47 8.66
CA LEU A 2 17.46 -11.26 9.29
C LEU A 2 17.82 -11.01 10.77
N SER A 3 18.45 -11.97 11.48
CA SER A 3 18.70 -11.88 12.93
C SER A 3 19.29 -10.55 13.44
N PRO A 4 20.32 -9.96 12.83
CA PRO A 4 20.91 -8.70 13.34
C PRO A 4 20.03 -7.45 13.12
N TYR A 5 18.90 -7.59 12.42
CA TYR A 5 18.00 -6.49 12.08
C TYR A 5 16.67 -6.54 12.85
N LEU A 6 16.36 -7.66 13.52
CA LEU A 6 15.07 -7.85 14.21
C LEU A 6 14.86 -6.86 15.35
N GLU A 7 15.93 -6.45 16.01
CA GLU A 7 15.91 -5.49 17.13
C GLU A 7 15.84 -4.02 16.66
N ARG A 8 16.00 -3.76 15.36
CA ARG A 8 16.02 -2.39 14.85
C ARG A 8 14.60 -1.82 14.69
N PRO A 9 14.42 -0.50 14.92
CA PRO A 9 13.11 0.16 14.92
C PRO A 9 12.46 0.34 13.53
N HIS A 10 12.93 -0.34 12.49
CA HIS A 10 12.51 -0.09 11.11
C HIS A 10 11.22 -0.84 10.77
N GLU A 11 10.15 -0.10 10.49
CA GLU A 11 8.83 -0.64 10.14
C GLU A 11 8.88 -1.62 8.94
N ALA A 12 9.70 -1.35 7.92
CA ALA A 12 9.86 -2.23 6.77
C ALA A 12 10.41 -3.62 7.15
N ILE A 13 11.33 -3.69 8.13
CA ILE A 13 11.88 -4.96 8.60
C ILE A 13 10.81 -5.71 9.38
N ALA A 14 10.10 -5.02 10.28
CA ALA A 14 8.98 -5.62 11.00
C ALA A 14 7.91 -6.14 10.03
N TYR A 15 7.54 -5.37 9.00
CA TYR A 15 6.59 -5.79 7.98
C TYR A 15 6.99 -7.10 7.30
N LEU A 16 8.25 -7.21 6.86
CA LEU A 16 8.76 -8.41 6.20
C LEU A 16 8.78 -9.62 7.14
N VAL A 17 9.15 -9.42 8.40
CA VAL A 17 9.17 -10.48 9.42
C VAL A 17 7.77 -10.99 9.71
N LEU A 18 6.82 -10.07 9.97
CA LEU A 18 5.43 -10.42 10.20
C LEU A 18 4.87 -11.18 8.99
N ARG A 19 5.11 -10.70 7.76
CA ARG A 19 4.66 -11.38 6.55
C ARG A 19 5.24 -12.80 6.40
N ALA A 20 6.54 -12.96 6.62
CA ALA A 20 7.23 -14.24 6.44
C ALA A 20 6.77 -15.28 7.47
N TRP A 21 6.68 -14.90 8.75
CA TRP A 21 6.34 -15.84 9.82
C TRP A 21 4.85 -16.18 9.87
N THR A 22 3.98 -15.26 9.45
CA THR A 22 2.53 -15.53 9.32
C THR A 22 2.24 -16.60 8.25
N ALA A 23 3.12 -16.78 7.26
CA ALA A 23 2.96 -17.78 6.21
C ALA A 23 3.26 -19.24 6.66
N ALA A 24 3.91 -19.43 7.81
CA ALA A 24 4.26 -20.74 8.35
C ALA A 24 4.03 -20.81 9.88
N PRO A 25 2.76 -20.76 10.31
CA PRO A 25 2.42 -20.55 11.72
C PRO A 25 2.86 -21.69 12.63
N GLY A 26 2.71 -22.95 12.20
CA GLY A 26 3.10 -24.10 13.01
C GLY A 26 4.58 -24.15 13.39
N THR A 27 5.43 -23.39 12.69
CA THR A 27 6.86 -23.26 13.01
C THR A 27 7.17 -21.96 13.78
N TYR A 28 6.43 -20.88 13.51
CA TYR A 28 6.81 -19.54 13.96
C TYR A 28 5.82 -18.86 14.91
N ALA A 29 4.68 -19.45 15.25
CA ALA A 29 3.66 -18.80 16.07
C ALA A 29 4.19 -18.30 17.43
N GLU A 30 4.98 -19.12 18.12
CA GLU A 30 5.61 -18.73 19.39
C GLU A 30 6.56 -17.54 19.21
N ARG A 31 7.43 -17.63 18.19
CA ARG A 31 8.40 -16.58 17.88
C ARG A 31 7.72 -15.29 17.41
N LEU A 32 6.61 -15.42 16.69
CA LEU A 32 5.78 -14.32 16.23
C LEU A 32 5.12 -13.60 17.40
N ALA A 33 4.57 -14.34 18.38
CA ALA A 33 4.04 -13.77 19.61
C ALA A 33 5.12 -13.00 20.38
N GLN A 34 6.28 -13.63 20.63
CA GLN A 34 7.38 -12.99 21.34
C GLN A 34 7.86 -11.72 20.62
N TYR A 35 8.01 -11.78 19.30
CA TYR A 35 8.42 -10.62 18.51
C TYR A 35 7.44 -9.46 18.60
N LEU A 36 6.14 -9.72 18.68
CA LEU A 36 5.12 -8.68 18.88
C LEU A 36 5.14 -8.12 20.31
N ILE A 37 5.39 -8.97 21.32
CA ILE A 37 5.47 -8.59 22.74
C ILE A 37 6.67 -7.67 23.01
N ASP A 38 7.83 -8.02 22.44
CA ASP A 38 9.11 -7.34 22.71
C ASP A 38 9.11 -5.84 22.36
N ASP A 39 8.25 -5.40 21.43
CA ASP A 39 8.16 -4.00 21.03
C ASP A 39 6.73 -3.62 20.57
N PRO A 40 6.00 -2.83 21.38
CA PRO A 40 4.63 -2.42 21.08
C PRO A 40 4.45 -1.67 19.75
N ARG A 41 5.51 -1.13 19.15
CA ARG A 41 5.44 -0.51 17.81
C ARG A 41 5.14 -1.54 16.73
N ARG A 42 5.53 -2.81 16.93
CA ARG A 42 5.27 -3.93 16.01
C ARG A 42 3.81 -4.34 15.97
N LEU A 43 3.00 -3.87 16.91
CA LEU A 43 1.53 -4.01 16.91
C LEU A 43 0.83 -2.93 16.04
N LYS A 44 1.59 -2.06 15.37
CA LYS A 44 1.08 -0.93 14.56
C LYS A 44 1.61 -0.94 13.12
N VAL A 45 2.05 -2.10 12.62
CA VAL A 45 2.68 -2.26 11.30
C VAL A 45 1.62 -2.61 10.26
N GLY A 46 1.64 -1.89 9.14
CA GLY A 46 0.67 -2.06 8.06
C GLY A 46 1.03 -1.22 6.85
N TYR A 47 0.02 -0.66 6.19
CA TYR A 47 0.19 0.14 4.99
C TYR A 47 0.10 1.64 5.33
N SER A 48 1.14 2.40 4.97
CA SER A 48 1.28 3.84 5.28
C SER A 48 0.47 4.77 4.36
N SER A 49 -0.05 4.27 3.23
CA SER A 49 -0.79 5.05 2.23
C SER A 49 -2.17 4.43 1.94
N TRP A 50 -3.03 4.38 2.94
CA TRP A 50 -4.45 4.05 2.74
C TRP A 50 -5.28 5.08 3.48
N GLY A 51 -5.65 6.15 2.79
CA GLY A 51 -6.32 7.30 3.37
C GLY A 51 -7.38 7.87 2.45
N GLY A 52 -8.49 7.13 2.28
CA GLY A 52 -9.78 7.73 1.92
C GLY A 52 -10.50 8.07 3.23
N GLY A 53 -10.98 9.30 3.38
CA GLY A 53 -11.42 9.96 4.63
C GLY A 53 -12.59 9.37 5.42
N ASN A 54 -12.83 8.06 5.38
CA ASN A 54 -13.72 7.36 6.30
C ASN A 54 -12.94 6.44 7.23
N VAL A 55 -13.62 5.97 8.29
CA VAL A 55 -13.17 5.04 9.36
C VAL A 55 -12.22 3.89 8.98
N GLY A 56 -12.04 3.59 7.68
CA GLY A 56 -11.07 2.63 7.14
C GLY A 56 -9.60 3.10 7.11
N ALA A 57 -9.30 4.40 7.18
CA ALA A 57 -7.91 4.89 7.14
C ALA A 57 -7.04 4.40 8.33
N GLY A 58 -7.66 4.10 9.48
CA GLY A 58 -6.98 3.49 10.63
C GLY A 58 -6.81 1.97 10.53
N MET A 59 -7.55 1.29 9.64
CA MET A 59 -7.52 -0.17 9.51
C MET A 59 -6.31 -0.65 8.73
N ALA A 60 -5.93 0.07 7.67
CA ALA A 60 -4.79 -0.26 6.83
C ALA A 60 -3.43 -0.17 7.53
N SER A 61 -3.25 0.84 8.38
CA SER A 61 -1.96 1.18 8.99
C SER A 61 -1.42 0.14 9.96
N GLY A 62 -2.26 -0.78 10.46
CA GLY A 62 -1.81 -1.89 11.31
C GLY A 62 -2.31 -3.25 10.85
N PHE A 63 -2.74 -3.38 9.59
CA PHE A 63 -3.31 -4.62 9.08
C PHE A 63 -2.36 -5.82 9.22
N ARG A 64 -1.05 -5.64 8.98
CA ARG A 64 -0.08 -6.73 9.12
C ARG A 64 0.08 -7.19 10.56
N SER A 65 0.06 -6.27 11.52
CA SER A 65 0.05 -6.63 12.94
C SER A 65 -1.21 -7.40 13.33
N ILE A 66 -2.38 -7.02 12.81
CA ILE A 66 -3.65 -7.71 13.06
C ILE A 66 -3.59 -9.15 12.53
N GLU A 67 -3.10 -9.36 11.31
CA GLU A 67 -2.91 -10.71 10.75
C GLU A 67 -1.95 -11.55 11.60
N ALA A 68 -0.81 -10.97 11.97
CA ALA A 68 0.20 -11.64 12.77
C ALA A 68 -0.33 -12.02 14.16
N VAL A 69 -1.08 -11.13 14.83
CA VAL A 69 -1.73 -11.43 16.12
C VAL A 69 -2.74 -12.56 15.98
N ARG A 70 -3.60 -12.52 14.94
CA ARG A 70 -4.58 -13.58 14.70
C ARG A 70 -3.91 -14.95 14.59
N VAL A 71 -2.85 -15.02 13.81
CA VAL A 71 -2.12 -16.26 13.57
C VAL A 71 -1.36 -16.71 14.82
N ALA A 72 -0.60 -15.82 15.45
CA ALA A 72 0.14 -16.12 16.67
C ALA A 72 -0.79 -16.61 17.78
N SER A 73 -1.90 -15.91 18.03
CA SER A 73 -2.82 -16.20 19.13
C SER A 73 -3.52 -17.56 19.05
N ARG A 74 -3.62 -18.16 17.86
CA ARG A 74 -4.22 -19.49 17.69
C ARG A 74 -3.26 -20.60 18.08
N GLU A 75 -1.97 -20.43 17.81
CA GLU A 75 -0.99 -21.52 17.84
C GLU A 75 0.11 -21.33 18.89
N CYS A 76 0.29 -20.12 19.44
CA CYS A 76 1.27 -19.89 20.49
C CYS A 76 0.88 -20.56 21.81
N SER A 77 1.87 -20.73 22.68
CA SER A 77 1.69 -21.26 24.03
C SER A 77 0.72 -20.42 24.86
N THR A 78 0.14 -21.00 25.92
CA THR A 78 -0.75 -20.26 26.84
C THR A 78 -0.03 -19.09 27.50
N GLN A 79 1.26 -19.25 27.82
CA GLN A 79 2.07 -18.18 28.40
C GLN A 79 2.23 -17.01 27.42
N ALA A 80 2.70 -17.29 26.19
CA ALA A 80 2.86 -16.26 25.16
C ALA A 80 1.53 -15.59 24.79
N PHE A 81 0.42 -16.34 24.80
CA PHE A 81 -0.92 -15.78 24.60
C PHE A 81 -1.28 -14.76 25.69
N ASN A 82 -1.10 -15.12 26.96
CA ASN A 82 -1.42 -14.23 28.09
C ASN A 82 -0.56 -12.96 28.06
N ASP A 83 0.73 -13.09 27.74
CA ASP A 83 1.66 -11.97 27.65
C ASP A 83 1.33 -11.05 26.46
N LEU A 84 0.93 -11.64 25.33
CA LEU A 84 0.44 -10.91 24.17
C LEU A 84 -0.88 -10.17 24.48
N GLU A 85 -1.83 -10.81 25.16
CA GLU A 85 -3.07 -10.18 25.62
C GLU A 85 -2.75 -8.97 26.52
N ALA A 86 -1.88 -9.15 27.50
CA ALA A 86 -1.48 -8.08 28.42
C ALA A 86 -0.81 -6.92 27.68
N THR A 87 0.04 -7.20 26.69
CA THR A 87 0.71 -6.18 25.87
C THR A 87 -0.31 -5.41 25.02
N ILE A 88 -1.27 -6.10 24.41
CA ILE A 88 -2.35 -5.47 23.62
C ILE A 88 -3.26 -4.61 24.52
N VAL A 89 -3.61 -5.08 25.72
CA VAL A 89 -4.39 -4.28 26.67
C VAL A 89 -3.59 -3.07 27.19
N GLY A 90 -2.26 -3.19 27.28
CA GLY A 90 -1.38 -2.11 27.75
C GLY A 90 -0.95 -1.09 26.68
N ILE A 91 -1.14 -1.40 25.38
CA ILE A 91 -0.63 -0.54 24.31
C ILE A 91 -1.26 0.85 24.34
N ARG A 92 -0.41 1.86 24.14
CA ARG A 92 -0.83 3.25 23.93
C ARG A 92 -0.49 3.67 22.51
N ASP A 93 -1.47 4.18 21.80
CA ASP A 93 -1.24 4.79 20.49
C ASP A 93 -1.09 6.30 20.64
N GLU A 94 0.08 6.83 20.28
CA GLU A 94 0.39 8.26 20.32
C GLU A 94 -0.48 9.05 19.35
N LEU A 95 -0.84 8.45 18.21
CA LEU A 95 -1.75 9.08 17.25
C LEU A 95 -3.16 9.18 17.82
N GLU A 96 -3.62 8.14 18.50
CA GLU A 96 -4.91 8.17 19.22
C GLU A 96 -4.89 9.11 20.43
N SER A 97 -3.71 9.30 21.04
CA SER A 97 -3.56 10.19 22.21
C SER A 97 -3.86 11.64 21.86
N LYS A 98 -3.61 12.04 20.61
CA LYS A 98 -3.95 13.36 20.07
C LYS A 98 -5.44 13.52 19.73
N THR A 99 -6.21 12.44 19.70
CA THR A 99 -7.65 12.50 19.37
C THR A 99 -8.45 11.50 20.21
N PRO A 100 -8.97 11.93 21.40
CA PRO A 100 -9.60 11.04 22.38
C PRO A 100 -10.72 10.13 21.86
N ARG A 101 -11.45 10.55 20.82
CA ARG A 101 -12.50 9.75 20.18
C ARG A 101 -11.98 8.43 19.61
N TRP A 102 -10.73 8.40 19.13
CA TRP A 102 -10.10 7.23 18.51
C TRP A 102 -9.33 6.35 19.50
N ARG A 103 -9.19 6.79 20.77
CA ARG A 103 -8.44 6.05 21.81
C ARG A 103 -8.99 4.65 22.02
N GLY A 104 -8.14 3.65 21.87
CA GLY A 104 -8.47 2.24 22.02
C GLY A 104 -8.93 1.56 20.74
N LEU A 105 -8.96 2.26 19.60
CA LEU A 105 -9.32 1.63 18.32
C LEU A 105 -8.31 0.53 17.96
N ARG A 106 -7.00 0.79 18.12
CA ARG A 106 -5.95 -0.20 17.90
C ARG A 106 -6.09 -1.40 18.85
N GLN A 107 -6.42 -1.15 20.11
CA GLN A 107 -6.66 -2.21 21.10
C GLN A 107 -7.83 -3.10 20.68
N LEU A 108 -8.95 -2.48 20.28
CA LEU A 108 -10.12 -3.20 19.80
C LEU A 108 -9.74 -4.09 18.62
N GLN A 109 -9.00 -3.52 17.69
CA GLN A 109 -8.60 -4.19 16.46
C GLN A 109 -7.76 -5.44 16.70
N LEU A 110 -6.82 -5.37 17.65
CA LEU A 110 -5.95 -6.49 17.99
C LEU A 110 -6.70 -7.52 18.85
N LEU A 111 -7.52 -7.09 19.81
CA LEU A 111 -8.30 -8.00 20.67
C LEU A 111 -9.37 -8.78 19.89
N VAL A 112 -10.00 -8.18 18.87
CA VAL A 112 -10.92 -8.91 17.98
C VAL A 112 -10.17 -9.94 17.13
N ALA A 113 -8.89 -9.71 16.82
CA ALA A 113 -8.08 -10.61 16.02
C ALA A 113 -7.59 -11.83 16.81
N MET A 114 -7.39 -11.69 18.13
CA MET A 114 -6.98 -12.79 19.00
C MET A 114 -8.00 -13.94 19.00
N ASP A 115 -7.54 -15.15 19.29
CA ASP A 115 -8.42 -16.28 19.56
C ASP A 115 -9.34 -15.99 20.75
N GLN A 116 -10.64 -15.86 20.46
CA GLN A 116 -11.65 -15.39 21.42
C GLN A 116 -11.90 -16.42 22.53
N ASP A 117 -11.70 -17.70 22.25
CA ASP A 117 -11.94 -18.77 23.22
C ASP A 117 -10.86 -18.80 24.30
N ARG A 118 -9.67 -18.33 23.95
CA ARG A 118 -8.49 -18.27 24.82
C ARG A 118 -8.41 -16.98 25.65
N LEU A 119 -9.18 -15.95 25.32
CA LEU A 119 -9.13 -14.66 26.01
C LEU A 119 -9.41 -14.80 27.51
N GLY A 120 -8.55 -14.17 28.32
CA GLY A 120 -8.70 -14.06 29.76
C GLY A 120 -9.77 -13.05 30.19
N PRO A 121 -10.08 -12.96 31.50
CA PRO A 121 -11.08 -12.02 32.02
C PRO A 121 -10.78 -10.56 31.68
N THR A 122 -9.49 -10.17 31.73
CA THR A 122 -9.03 -8.82 31.42
C THR A 122 -9.27 -8.47 29.95
N GLY A 123 -8.81 -9.32 29.03
CA GLY A 123 -9.02 -9.15 27.59
C GLY A 123 -10.50 -9.12 27.21
N ARG A 124 -11.32 -10.03 27.76
CA ARG A 124 -12.77 -10.05 27.53
C ARG A 124 -13.46 -8.78 28.01
N SER A 125 -13.14 -8.32 29.22
CA SER A 125 -13.69 -7.08 29.78
C SER A 125 -13.31 -5.87 28.93
N LYS A 126 -12.02 -5.76 28.55
CA LYS A 126 -11.55 -4.66 27.72
C LYS A 126 -12.17 -4.67 26.32
N LEU A 127 -12.32 -5.86 25.73
CA LEU A 127 -12.98 -6.02 24.44
C LEU A 127 -14.44 -5.58 24.48
N ALA A 128 -15.18 -5.90 25.55
CA ALA A 128 -16.57 -5.47 25.73
C ALA A 128 -16.68 -3.94 25.85
N GLU A 129 -15.83 -3.32 26.68
CA GLU A 129 -15.73 -1.85 26.81
C GLU A 129 -15.50 -1.19 25.43
N LEU A 130 -14.56 -1.71 24.66
CA LEU A 130 -14.17 -1.14 23.37
C LEU A 130 -15.24 -1.38 22.29
N ARG A 131 -15.91 -2.53 22.25
CA ARG A 131 -17.04 -2.77 21.35
C ARG A 131 -18.20 -1.82 21.62
N ALA A 132 -18.48 -1.53 22.90
CA ALA A 132 -19.50 -0.55 23.26
C ALA A 132 -19.11 0.88 22.80
N LYS A 133 -17.82 1.23 22.87
CA LYS A 133 -17.31 2.52 22.40
C LYS A 133 -17.30 2.65 20.87
N PHE A 134 -17.02 1.57 20.15
CA PHE A 134 -16.85 1.56 18.70
C PHE A 134 -17.80 0.57 18.01
N PRO A 135 -19.11 0.87 17.97
CA PRO A 135 -20.08 0.02 17.28
C PRO A 135 -19.76 -0.06 15.78
N GLY A 136 -19.76 -1.27 15.21
CA GLY A 136 -19.65 -1.49 13.76
C GLY A 136 -18.24 -1.52 13.17
N VAL A 137 -17.17 -1.56 13.97
CA VAL A 137 -15.81 -1.78 13.45
C VAL A 137 -15.66 -3.24 13.00
N THR A 138 -15.56 -3.46 11.70
CA THR A 138 -15.27 -4.76 11.08
C THR A 138 -13.82 -4.83 10.58
N HIS A 139 -13.28 -6.04 10.52
CA HIS A 139 -11.92 -6.31 10.04
C HIS A 139 -11.96 -6.91 8.65
N GLU A 140 -12.08 -6.05 7.65
CA GLU A 140 -11.91 -6.47 6.28
C GLU A 140 -10.45 -6.28 5.85
N PRO A 141 -9.89 -7.22 5.06
CA PRO A 141 -8.65 -6.98 4.37
C PRO A 141 -8.68 -5.67 3.63
N PRO A 142 -7.53 -5.00 3.54
CA PRO A 142 -7.32 -3.93 2.62
C PRO A 142 -8.02 -4.07 1.27
N GLN A 143 -9.21 -3.49 1.03
CA GLN A 143 -9.78 -3.53 -0.32
C GLN A 143 -8.87 -2.69 -1.18
N ALA A 144 -8.08 -3.34 -2.07
CA ALA A 144 -7.16 -2.67 -3.00
C ALA A 144 -7.87 -1.41 -3.49
N PRO A 145 -7.30 -0.22 -3.28
CA PRO A 145 -8.00 1.00 -3.66
C PRO A 145 -8.47 0.81 -5.10
N GLU A 146 -9.72 1.14 -5.40
CA GLU A 146 -10.06 1.54 -6.75
C GLU A 146 -9.12 2.70 -7.06
N VAL A 147 -7.99 2.37 -7.66
CA VAL A 147 -7.16 3.34 -8.34
C VAL A 147 -8.05 3.78 -9.49
N LYS A 148 -8.86 4.81 -9.26
CA LYS A 148 -9.30 5.64 -10.36
C LYS A 148 -8.02 6.21 -10.93
N CYS A 149 -7.50 5.53 -11.96
CA CYS A 149 -6.57 6.13 -12.88
C CYS A 149 -7.29 7.36 -13.42
N VAL A 150 -7.01 8.51 -12.81
CA VAL A 150 -7.43 9.78 -13.40
C VAL A 150 -6.74 9.81 -14.76
N GLY A 151 -7.56 9.88 -15.80
CA GLY A 151 -7.06 9.96 -17.16
C GLY A 151 -6.19 11.21 -17.32
N SER A 152 -5.34 11.20 -18.34
CA SER A 152 -4.72 12.44 -18.80
C SER A 152 -5.75 13.56 -18.89
N PRO A 153 -5.39 14.82 -18.56
CA PRO A 153 -6.28 15.96 -18.75
C PRO A 153 -6.75 16.12 -20.21
N ILE A 154 -6.09 15.44 -21.14
CA ILE A 154 -6.50 15.32 -22.54
C ILE A 154 -6.99 13.89 -22.77
N PRO A 155 -8.23 13.67 -23.26
CA PRO A 155 -8.74 12.34 -23.62
C PRO A 155 -7.85 11.61 -24.63
N ALA A 156 -7.77 10.27 -24.55
CA ALA A 156 -6.86 9.46 -25.38
C ALA A 156 -7.13 9.59 -26.89
N ASP A 157 -8.39 9.69 -27.29
CA ASP A 157 -8.81 9.89 -28.69
C ASP A 157 -8.39 11.26 -29.25
N ALA A 158 -8.30 12.27 -28.38
CA ALA A 158 -7.75 13.57 -28.72
C ALA A 158 -6.22 13.54 -28.80
N GLN A 159 -5.55 12.81 -27.89
CA GLN A 159 -4.08 12.66 -27.88
C GLN A 159 -3.54 12.08 -29.19
N GLU A 160 -4.19 11.05 -29.74
CA GLU A 160 -3.80 10.42 -31.01
C GLU A 160 -3.75 11.43 -32.18
N LYS A 161 -4.62 12.45 -32.12
CA LYS A 161 -4.79 13.48 -33.15
C LYS A 161 -3.99 14.74 -32.88
N MET A 162 -3.40 14.87 -31.69
CA MET A 162 -2.64 16.06 -31.33
C MET A 162 -1.44 16.23 -32.24
N THR A 163 -1.18 17.45 -32.69
CA THR A 163 0.06 17.85 -33.34
C THR A 163 1.16 18.10 -32.30
N ASP A 164 2.40 18.17 -32.74
CA ASP A 164 3.54 18.43 -31.87
C ASP A 164 3.44 19.81 -31.18
N ASP A 165 2.92 20.82 -31.86
CA ASP A 165 2.68 22.16 -31.28
C ASP A 165 1.61 22.13 -30.18
N GLN A 166 0.60 21.28 -30.36
CA GLN A 166 -0.44 21.07 -29.35
C GLN A 166 0.12 20.32 -28.13
N TRP A 167 1.04 19.36 -28.34
CA TRP A 167 1.76 18.68 -27.26
C TRP A 167 2.64 19.65 -26.46
N LEU A 168 3.41 20.50 -27.14
CA LEU A 168 4.25 21.51 -26.49
C LEU A 168 3.41 22.52 -25.69
N SER A 169 2.28 22.96 -26.26
CA SER A 169 1.35 23.86 -25.57
C SER A 169 0.72 23.21 -24.33
N ALA A 170 0.37 21.92 -24.41
CA ALA A 170 -0.15 21.17 -23.27
C ALA A 170 0.90 21.00 -22.16
N MET A 171 2.13 20.63 -22.51
CA MET A 171 3.23 20.50 -21.54
C MET A 171 3.48 21.82 -20.79
N ALA A 172 3.49 22.95 -21.50
CA ALA A 172 3.64 24.27 -20.90
C ALA A 172 2.45 24.64 -19.99
N ARG A 173 1.22 24.30 -20.40
CA ARG A 173 0.01 24.59 -19.63
C ARG A 173 -0.06 23.82 -18.31
N TYR A 174 0.37 22.55 -18.30
CA TYR A 174 0.26 21.67 -17.14
C TYR A 174 1.56 21.62 -16.29
N ALA A 175 2.62 22.31 -16.69
CA ALA A 175 3.86 22.40 -15.92
C ALA A 175 3.63 23.00 -14.51
N GLY A 176 4.12 22.33 -13.48
CA GLY A 176 3.97 22.71 -12.07
C GLY A 176 2.55 22.53 -11.51
N THR A 177 1.64 21.94 -12.28
CA THR A 177 0.27 21.68 -11.83
C THR A 177 0.23 20.35 -11.10
N ASP A 178 0.50 20.42 -9.80
CA ASP A 178 0.47 19.27 -8.92
C ASP A 178 -0.95 19.03 -8.38
N ARG A 179 -1.23 17.79 -7.96
CA ARG A 179 -2.57 17.28 -7.55
C ARG A 179 -3.26 18.06 -6.42
N ARG A 180 -2.56 19.03 -5.81
CA ARG A 180 -3.04 19.87 -4.70
C ARG A 180 -3.60 21.22 -5.14
N ALA A 181 -3.32 21.67 -6.37
CA ALA A 181 -3.71 23.01 -6.84
C ALA A 181 -4.96 23.02 -7.74
N ALA A 182 -5.32 21.89 -8.37
CA ALA A 182 -6.56 21.76 -9.12
C ALA A 182 -7.75 21.63 -8.15
N ARG A 183 -8.68 22.58 -8.22
CA ARG A 183 -9.91 22.58 -7.41
C ARG A 183 -10.86 21.43 -7.72
N ASP A 184 -10.62 20.70 -8.80
CA ASP A 184 -11.46 19.63 -9.29
C ASP A 184 -10.66 18.33 -9.36
N PHE A 185 -11.09 17.34 -8.59
CA PHE A 185 -10.44 16.04 -8.39
C PHE A 185 -10.51 15.13 -9.65
N GLU A 186 -11.01 15.65 -10.77
CA GLU A 186 -11.32 14.90 -11.99
C GLU A 186 -10.42 15.24 -13.19
N GLU A 187 -9.57 16.27 -13.10
CA GLU A 187 -8.62 16.62 -14.16
C GLU A 187 -7.17 16.30 -13.74
N GLY A 188 -6.50 15.43 -14.51
CA GLY A 188 -5.10 15.09 -14.29
C GLY A 188 -4.15 16.28 -14.47
N GLY A 189 -2.97 16.23 -13.82
CA GLY A 189 -1.95 17.27 -13.88
C GLY A 189 -0.71 16.87 -14.68
N GLU A 190 0.44 17.39 -14.25
CA GLU A 190 1.75 17.15 -14.87
C GLU A 190 2.06 15.64 -15.01
N GLU A 191 1.81 14.86 -13.95
CA GLU A 191 2.12 13.42 -13.94
C GLU A 191 1.20 12.61 -14.86
N GLU A 192 -0.08 12.95 -14.95
CA GLU A 192 -1.03 12.29 -15.85
C GLU A 192 -0.71 12.58 -17.32
N LEU A 193 -0.30 13.81 -17.65
CA LEU A 193 0.17 14.15 -19.00
C LEU A 193 1.49 13.45 -19.33
N ALA A 194 2.40 13.32 -18.37
CA ALA A 194 3.65 12.57 -18.54
C ALA A 194 3.39 11.08 -18.83
N ARG A 195 2.43 10.44 -18.15
CA ARG A 195 2.02 9.06 -18.46
C ARG A 195 1.46 8.91 -19.87
N ALA A 196 0.70 9.89 -20.35
CA ALA A 196 0.22 9.93 -21.73
C ALA A 196 1.36 10.08 -22.75
N LEU A 197 2.33 10.96 -22.47
CA LEU A 197 3.54 11.12 -23.30
C LEU A 197 4.34 9.83 -23.41
N GLN A 198 4.56 9.11 -22.31
CA GLN A 198 5.25 7.83 -22.32
C GLN A 198 4.54 6.81 -23.22
N SER A 199 3.21 6.69 -23.09
CA SER A 199 2.41 5.71 -23.86
C SER A 199 2.42 6.03 -25.36
N ASN A 200 2.31 7.32 -25.71
CA ASN A 200 2.36 7.76 -27.10
C ASN A 200 3.77 7.65 -27.70
N ALA A 201 4.81 7.87 -26.90
CA ALA A 201 6.20 7.67 -27.32
C ALA A 201 6.55 6.19 -27.56
N GLN A 202 5.96 5.28 -26.78
CA GLN A 202 6.08 3.84 -27.04
C GLN A 202 5.39 3.45 -28.36
N THR A 203 4.25 4.06 -28.66
CA THR A 203 3.46 3.74 -29.86
C THR A 203 4.04 4.37 -31.13
N ASN A 204 4.57 5.59 -31.04
CA ASN A 204 5.08 6.38 -32.16
C ASN A 204 6.51 6.92 -31.89
N PRO A 205 7.51 6.03 -31.73
CA PRO A 205 8.82 6.40 -31.19
C PRO A 205 9.57 7.44 -32.02
N LYS A 206 9.52 7.34 -33.35
CA LYS A 206 10.19 8.32 -34.22
C LYS A 206 9.63 9.73 -34.03
N ARG A 207 8.31 9.86 -34.06
CA ARG A 207 7.61 11.14 -33.91
C ARG A 207 7.91 11.79 -32.56
N PHE A 208 7.86 11.02 -31.47
CA PHE A 208 8.11 11.55 -30.13
C PHE A 208 9.60 11.77 -29.85
N SER A 209 10.50 11.06 -30.53
CA SER A 209 11.94 11.41 -30.56
C SER A 209 12.20 12.73 -31.26
N ASP A 210 11.46 13.07 -32.32
CA ASP A 210 11.59 14.37 -32.99
C ASP A 210 10.97 15.49 -32.14
N LEU A 211 9.89 15.19 -31.39
CA LEU A 211 9.26 16.11 -30.45
C LEU A 211 10.21 16.52 -29.31
N THR A 212 11.02 15.60 -28.75
CA THR A 212 11.95 15.95 -27.66
C THR A 212 13.01 16.96 -28.08
N ALA A 213 13.43 16.96 -29.34
CA ALA A 213 14.34 17.97 -29.87
C ALA A 213 13.74 19.38 -29.91
N ARG A 214 12.41 19.49 -29.82
CA ARG A 214 11.65 20.76 -29.83
C ARG A 214 11.19 21.19 -28.43
N MET A 215 11.38 20.36 -27.42
CA MET A 215 11.01 20.67 -26.04
C MET A 215 11.95 21.72 -25.45
N SER A 216 11.38 22.74 -24.79
CA SER A 216 12.16 23.72 -24.04
C SER A 216 12.78 23.08 -22.80
N THR A 217 14.02 23.45 -22.47
CA THR A 217 14.71 23.03 -21.24
C THR A 217 14.07 23.59 -19.96
N GLU A 218 13.15 24.54 -20.08
CA GLU A 218 12.35 25.06 -18.96
C GLU A 218 11.16 24.15 -18.59
N LEU A 219 10.87 23.15 -19.41
CA LEU A 219 9.82 22.17 -19.10
C LEU A 219 10.24 21.23 -17.96
N PRO A 220 9.28 20.74 -17.17
CA PRO A 220 9.52 19.75 -16.12
C PRO A 220 10.26 18.50 -16.64
N ALA A 221 11.26 18.05 -15.87
CA ALA A 221 12.08 16.88 -16.23
C ALA A 221 11.25 15.60 -16.43
N VAL A 222 10.11 15.49 -15.75
CA VAL A 222 9.20 14.33 -15.84
C VAL A 222 8.68 14.09 -17.27
N TYR A 223 8.55 15.13 -18.10
CA TYR A 223 8.16 14.97 -19.51
C TYR A 223 9.29 14.38 -20.36
N PHE A 224 10.53 14.82 -20.14
CA PHE A 224 11.70 14.25 -20.82
C PHE A 224 11.89 12.78 -20.41
N ASP A 225 11.80 12.49 -19.12
CA ASP A 225 11.88 11.13 -18.58
C ASP A 225 10.79 10.22 -19.15
N ALA A 226 9.55 10.72 -19.24
CA ALA A 226 8.43 9.98 -19.81
C ALA A 226 8.67 9.59 -21.26
N VAL A 227 9.13 10.52 -22.11
CA VAL A 227 9.42 10.20 -23.51
C VAL A 227 10.57 9.20 -23.60
N LEU A 228 11.67 9.39 -22.87
CA LEU A 228 12.81 8.46 -22.85
C LEU A 228 12.40 7.04 -22.39
N ARG A 229 11.55 6.94 -21.37
CA ARG A 229 10.98 5.66 -20.91
C ARG A 229 10.11 5.01 -21.98
N GLY A 230 9.32 5.79 -22.70
CA GLY A 230 8.48 5.30 -23.80
C GLY A 230 9.32 4.77 -24.97
N LEU A 231 10.37 5.51 -25.34
CA LEU A 231 11.30 5.11 -26.42
C LEU A 231 12.13 3.87 -26.06
N SER A 232 12.46 3.69 -24.78
CA SER A 232 13.24 2.54 -24.28
C SER A 232 12.38 1.33 -23.93
N ALA A 233 11.05 1.48 -23.89
CA ALA A 233 10.15 0.38 -23.63
C ALA A 233 10.19 -0.62 -24.80
N THR A 234 10.67 -1.83 -24.54
CA THR A 234 10.51 -2.94 -25.48
C THR A 234 9.01 -3.23 -25.61
N PRO A 235 8.44 -3.28 -26.83
CA PRO A 235 7.04 -3.65 -26.97
C PRO A 235 6.85 -5.04 -26.34
N PRO A 236 5.80 -5.25 -25.51
CA PRO A 236 5.51 -6.58 -25.00
C PRO A 236 5.30 -7.54 -26.18
N PRO A 237 5.73 -8.81 -26.08
CA PRO A 237 5.49 -9.78 -27.13
C PRO A 237 3.99 -9.84 -27.41
N ILE A 238 3.64 -9.68 -28.68
CA ILE A 238 2.26 -9.80 -29.17
C ILE A 238 1.89 -11.28 -29.00
N ASP A 239 1.04 -11.57 -28.02
CA ASP A 239 0.79 -12.93 -27.55
C ASP A 239 0.18 -13.82 -28.65
N GLY A 240 0.59 -15.09 -28.70
CA GLY A 240 -0.03 -16.05 -29.62
C GLY A 240 0.85 -17.15 -30.21
N SER A 241 1.87 -17.66 -29.52
CA SER A 241 2.38 -19.00 -29.81
C SER A 241 2.72 -19.72 -28.50
N VAL A 242 1.73 -20.46 -28.03
CA VAL A 242 1.95 -21.67 -27.23
C VAL A 242 2.82 -22.60 -28.07
N ALA A 243 4.14 -22.56 -27.86
CA ALA A 243 5.01 -23.65 -28.24
C ALA A 243 4.72 -24.81 -27.28
N SER A 244 3.71 -25.60 -27.63
CA SER A 244 3.57 -26.98 -27.19
C SER A 244 4.84 -27.74 -27.57
N MET A 245 5.62 -28.18 -26.59
CA MET A 245 6.65 -29.19 -26.79
C MET A 245 6.38 -30.38 -25.85
N SER A 246 5.60 -31.30 -26.38
CA SER A 246 5.69 -32.75 -26.13
C SER A 246 5.73 -33.37 -27.55
N LEU A 247 6.47 -34.40 -27.92
CA LEU A 247 7.26 -35.43 -27.25
C LEU A 247 8.17 -36.08 -28.34
N SER A 248 9.27 -36.70 -27.88
CA SER A 248 9.91 -37.93 -28.40
C SER A 248 10.62 -38.01 -29.77
N ASP A 249 11.84 -38.58 -29.67
CA ASP A 249 12.57 -39.49 -30.56
C ASP A 249 13.42 -38.97 -31.74
N ALA A 250 14.73 -38.87 -31.49
CA ALA A 250 15.78 -39.64 -32.19
C ALA A 250 17.02 -39.81 -31.29
#